data_AF-A0A357F4D3-F1
#
_entry.id   AF-A0A357F4D3-F1
#
_cell.length_a   1.000
_cell.length_b   1.000
_cell.length_c   1.000
_cell.angle_alpha   90.00
_cell.angle_beta   90.00
_cell.angle_gamma   90.00
#
_symmetry.space_group_name_H-M   'P 1'
#
loop_
_entity.id
_entity.type
_entity.pdbx_description
1 polymer ?
#
loop_
_entity_poly.entity_id
_entity_poly.type
_entity_poly.pdbx_seq_one_letter_code
_entity_poly.pdbx_strand_id
1 'polypeptide(L)' 'MPSPEMEDLVAIAKIARPRGLRGEVVGDLLTDFPERFDELENVVALLPSGERSNLKINDFAIRNGRIN' A
#
# COMPACT_ATOMS: atom_id res chain seq x y z
N MET A 1 -1.46 26.43 -11.60
CA MET A 1 -1.35 25.03 -12.01
C MET A 1 -0.99 24.23 -10.77
N PRO A 2 -1.86 23.37 -10.22
CA PRO A 2 -1.41 22.39 -9.24
C PRO A 2 -0.40 21.46 -9.93
N SER A 3 0.62 20.99 -9.20
CA SER A 3 1.55 19.99 -9.72
C SER A 3 0.79 18.69 -10.02
N PRO A 4 1.16 17.95 -11.09
CA PRO A 4 0.41 16.78 -11.57
C PRO A 4 0.43 15.56 -10.63
N GLU A 5 1.01 15.65 -9.43
CA GLU A 5 1.45 14.43 -8.73
C GLU A 5 0.43 13.80 -7.78
N MET A 6 -0.71 14.45 -7.51
CA MET A 6 -1.62 14.04 -6.42
C MET A 6 -3.01 13.58 -6.86
N GLU A 7 -3.50 14.02 -8.02
CA GLU A 7 -4.80 13.62 -8.55
C GLU A 7 -4.73 12.24 -9.24
N ASP A 8 -3.53 11.75 -9.54
CA ASP A 8 -3.28 10.51 -10.28
C ASP A 8 -2.97 9.29 -9.39
N LEU A 9 -3.08 9.41 -8.06
CA LEU A 9 -2.84 8.29 -7.15
C LEU A 9 -4.03 7.32 -7.13
N VAL A 10 -3.75 6.03 -7.30
CA VAL A 10 -4.74 4.96 -7.20
C VAL A 10 -4.54 4.12 -5.94
N ALA A 11 -5.64 3.79 -5.25
CA ALA A 11 -5.59 2.91 -4.10
C ALA A 11 -5.41 1.45 -4.56
N ILE A 12 -4.30 0.83 -4.15
CA ILE A 12 -3.95 -0.55 -4.52
C ILE A 12 -4.22 -1.58 -3.42
N ALA A 13 -4.26 -1.13 -2.16
CA ALA A 13 -4.52 -1.98 -1.00
C ALA A 13 -5.07 -1.16 0.17
N LYS A 14 -5.75 -1.82 1.10
CA LYS A 14 -6.22 -1.23 2.36
C LYS A 14 -5.66 -2.02 3.54
N ILE A 15 -4.93 -1.34 4.44
CA ILE A 15 -4.43 -1.98 5.67
C ILE A 15 -5.63 -2.44 6.52
N ALA A 16 -5.69 -3.73 6.81
CA ALA A 16 -6.74 -4.36 7.60
C ALA A 16 -6.34 -4.49 9.08
N ARG A 17 -5.09 -4.88 9.36
CA ARG A 17 -4.56 -5.04 10.72
C ARG A 17 -3.03 -5.10 10.76
N PRO A 18 -2.40 -4.76 11.89
CA PRO A 18 -1.00 -5.08 12.11
C PRO A 18 -0.77 -6.61 12.17
N ARG A 19 0.45 -7.05 11.85
CA ARG A 19 0.91 -8.43 11.92
C ARG A 19 2.37 -8.46 12.38
N GLY A 20 2.75 -9.52 13.08
CA GLY A 20 4.13 -9.70 13.52
C GLY A 20 4.56 -8.72 14.62
N LEU A 21 5.87 -8.66 14.86
CA LEU A 21 6.48 -7.85 15.92
C LEU A 21 7.38 -6.74 15.37
N ARG A 22 7.58 -6.70 14.04
CA ARG A 22 8.49 -5.76 13.37
C ARG A 22 7.75 -4.66 12.61
N GLY A 23 6.46 -4.52 12.88
CA GLY A 23 5.60 -3.55 12.20
C GLY A 23 5.09 -4.03 10.85
N GLU A 24 5.04 -5.35 10.63
CA GLU A 24 4.38 -5.89 9.44
C GLU A 24 2.87 -5.60 9.48
N VAL A 25 2.22 -5.57 8.32
CA VAL A 25 0.79 -5.27 8.21
C VAL A 25 0.14 -6.22 7.23
N VAL A 26 -1.11 -6.57 7.47
CA VAL A 26 -1.93 -7.27 6.48
C VAL A 26 -2.87 -6.26 5.84
N GLY A 27 -2.85 -6.19 4.52
CA GLY A 27 -3.77 -5.42 3.70
C GLY A 27 -4.71 -6.30 2.88
N ASP A 28 -5.90 -5.80 2.63
CA ASP A 28 -6.81 -6.34 1.62
C ASP A 28 -6.41 -5.74 0.26
N LEU A 29 -6.24 -6.59 -0.76
CA LEU A 29 -5.83 -6.15 -2.09
C LEU A 29 -7.03 -5.50 -2.81
N LEU A 30 -6.82 -4.35 -3.45
CA LEU A 30 -7.84 -3.61 -4.20
C LEU A 30 -7.57 -3.59 -5.71
N THR A 31 -6.44 -4.12 -6.15
CA THR A 31 -6.03 -4.17 -7.54
C THR A 31 -6.14 -5.57 -8.12
N ASP A 32 -6.48 -5.66 -9.40
CA ASP A 32 -6.46 -6.90 -10.19
C ASP A 32 -5.06 -7.25 -10.73
N PHE A 33 -4.05 -6.40 -10.47
CA PHE A 33 -2.67 -6.57 -10.95
C PHE A 33 -1.67 -6.71 -9.79
N PRO A 34 -1.79 -7.76 -8.94
CA PRO A 34 -0.91 -7.99 -7.79
C PRO A 34 0.57 -8.10 -8.13
N GLU A 35 0.91 -8.58 -9.33
CA GLU A 35 2.29 -8.72 -9.82
C GLU A 35 3.03 -7.38 -9.89
N ARG A 36 2.31 -6.25 -9.96
CA ARG A 36 2.94 -4.92 -9.95
C ARG A 36 3.65 -4.61 -8.63
N PHE A 37 3.33 -5.32 -7.55
CA PHE A 37 4.04 -5.16 -6.28
C PHE A 37 5.51 -5.60 -6.37
N ASP A 38 5.87 -6.48 -7.32
CA ASP A 38 7.26 -6.94 -7.51
C ASP A 38 8.19 -5.78 -7.91
N GLU A 39 7.66 -4.78 -8.62
CA GLU A 39 8.41 -3.60 -9.09
C GLU A 39 8.11 -2.33 -8.27
N LEU A 40 7.14 -2.39 -7.35
CA LEU A 40 6.66 -1.22 -6.61
C LEU A 40 7.41 -1.04 -5.30
N GLU A 41 8.39 -0.14 -5.28
CA GLU A 41 9.16 0.14 -4.07
C GLU A 41 8.51 1.15 -3.12
N ASN A 42 7.90 2.21 -3.66
CA ASN A 42 7.41 3.34 -2.87
C ASN A 42 5.90 3.47 -3.01
N VAL A 43 5.22 3.65 -1.88
CA VAL A 43 3.76 3.84 -1.82
C VAL A 43 3.41 4.99 -0.90
N VAL A 44 2.24 5.58 -1.12
CA VAL A 44 1.69 6.61 -0.24
C VAL A 44 0.63 5.97 0.66
N ALA A 45 0.85 6.04 1.98
CA ALA A 45 -0.17 5.69 2.95
C ALA A 45 -1.05 6.90 3.25
N LEU A 46 -2.37 6.72 3.16
CA LEU A 46 -3.36 7.68 3.64
C LEU A 46 -3.83 7.25 5.03
N LEU A 47 -3.51 8.06 6.04
CA LEU A 47 -3.92 7.83 7.42
C LEU A 47 -5.38 8.26 7.63
N PRO A 48 -6.08 7.72 8.65
CA PRO A 48 -7.43 8.15 8.99
C PRO A 48 -7.57 9.66 9.29
N SER A 49 -6.47 10.31 9.71
CA SER A 49 -6.40 11.77 9.92
C SER A 49 -6.46 12.57 8.61
N GLY A 50 -6.35 11.91 7.45
CA GLY A 50 -6.14 12.54 6.15
C GLY A 50 -4.67 12.88 5.88
N GLU A 51 -3.78 12.64 6.83
CA GLU A 51 -2.33 12.77 6.64
C GLU A 51 -1.84 11.71 5.64
N ARG A 52 -0.84 12.10 4.85
CA ARG A 52 -0.20 11.22 3.88
C ARG A 52 1.24 10.99 4.29
N SER A 53 1.70 9.74 4.19
CA SER A 53 3.07 9.37 4.50
C SER A 53 3.65 8.49 3.39
N ASN A 54 4.87 8.80 2.96
CA ASN A 54 5.60 7.97 2.00
C ASN A 54 6.17 6.76 2.74
N LEU A 55 5.81 5.57 2.29
CA LEU A 55 6.29 4.31 2.82
C LEU A 55 7.06 3.54 1.74
N LYS A 56 8.03 2.75 2.20
CA LYS A 56 8.76 1.79 1.36
C LYS A 56 8.27 0.38 1.62
N ILE A 57 8.03 -0.38 0.56
CA ILE A 57 7.79 -1.82 0.63
C ILE A 57 9.15 -2.51 0.75
N ASN A 58 9.37 -3.23 1.86
CA ASN A 58 10.61 -3.95 2.10
C ASN A 58 10.54 -5.41 1.63
N ASP A 59 9.40 -6.05 1.90
CA ASP A 59 9.08 -7.43 1.52
C ASP A 59 7.55 -7.53 1.48
N PHE A 60 7.02 -8.47 0.68
CA PHE A 60 5.59 -8.72 0.62
C PHE A 60 5.27 -10.15 0.22
N ALA A 61 4.10 -10.63 0.65
CA ALA A 61 3.53 -11.88 0.16
C ALA A 61 2.03 -11.75 -0.07
N ILE A 62 1.57 -12.27 -1.22
CA ILE A 62 0.15 -12.23 -1.60
C ILE A 62 -0.46 -13.62 -1.46
N ARG A 63 -1.51 -13.75 -0.65
CA ARG A 63 -2.23 -15.00 -0.40
C ARG A 63 -3.72 -14.72 -0.17
N ASN A 64 -4.59 -15.45 -0.86
CA ASN A 64 -6.05 -15.36 -0.70
C ASN A 64 -6.61 -13.93 -0.80
N GLY A 65 -6.14 -13.14 -1.78
CA GLY A 65 -6.56 -11.75 -1.98
C GLY A 65 -6.07 -10.76 -0.92
N ARG A 66 -5.10 -11.16 -0.09
CA ARG A 66 -4.47 -10.31 0.92
C ARG A 66 -2.98 -10.17 0.64
N ILE A 67 -2.44 -9.02 1.00
CA ILE A 67 -1.01 -8.74 1.02
C ILE A 67 -0.53 -8.66 2.48
N ASN A 68 0.67 -9.16 2.77
CA ASN A 68 1.27 -9.12 4.10
C ASN A 68 2.77 -8.87 4.05
#